data_AF-A0A7W0UCW2-F1
#
_entry.id   AF-A0A7W0UCW2-F1
#
_cell.length_a   1.000
_cell.length_b   1.000
_cell.length_c   1.000
_cell.angle_alpha   90.00
_cell.angle_beta   90.00
_cell.angle_gamma   90.00
#
_symmetry.space_group_name_H-M   'P 1'
#
loop_
_entity.id
_entity.type
_entity.pdbx_description
1 polymer ?
#
loop_
_entity_poly.entity_id
_entity_poly.type
_entity_poly.pdbx_seq_one_letter_code
_entity_poly.pdbx_strand_id
1 'polypeptide(L)' 'MLSCADLQRSLTFYGGLLGGTETYRFPVHAQEAGFEAVAEPANVPWGERIAWIADPDGNLVMLTR' A
#
# COMPACT_ATOMS: atom_id res chain seq x y z
N MET A 1 5.83 15.39 -5.05
CA MET A 1 5.18 14.43 -4.13
C MET A 1 3.95 15.09 -3.57
N LEU A 2 2.77 14.52 -3.78
CA LEU A 2 1.50 15.03 -3.26
C LEU A 2 1.05 14.12 -2.12
N SER A 3 0.93 14.65 -0.90
CA SER A 3 0.26 13.97 0.20
C SER A 3 -1.18 14.46 0.26
N CYS A 4 -2.14 13.55 0.31
CA CYS A 4 -3.56 13.89 0.39
C CYS A 4 -4.29 12.95 1.35
N ALA A 5 -5.34 13.45 1.99
CA ALA A 5 -6.16 12.64 2.91
C ALA A 5 -7.12 11.70 2.17
N ASP A 6 -7.48 12.03 0.93
CA ASP A 6 -8.39 11.26 0.07
C ASP A 6 -7.80 11.19 -1.34
N LEU A 7 -7.28 10.02 -1.68
CA LEU A 7 -6.68 9.75 -2.98
C LEU A 7 -7.73 9.75 -4.09
N GLN A 8 -8.94 9.22 -3.83
CA GLN A 8 -9.99 9.11 -4.84
C GLN A 8 -10.50 10.47 -5.29
N ARG A 9 -10.67 11.39 -4.34
CA ARG A 9 -11.02 12.79 -4.64
C ARG A 9 -9.92 13.47 -5.46
N SER A 10 -8.66 13.22 -5.12
CA SER A 10 -7.51 13.78 -5.84
C SER A 10 -7.45 13.24 -7.28
N LEU A 11 -7.61 11.93 -7.48
CA LEU A 11 -7.64 11.33 -8.82
C LEU A 11 -8.79 11.87 -9.68
N THR A 12 -9.96 12.12 -9.09
CA THR A 12 -11.08 12.75 -9.81
C THR A 12 -10.72 14.16 -10.30
N PHE A 13 -10.05 14.96 -9.48
CA PHE A 13 -9.60 16.29 -9.86
C PHE A 13 -8.50 16.24 -10.93
N TYR A 14 -7.40 15.54 -10.66
CA TYR A 14 -6.25 15.52 -11.56
C TYR A 14 -6.55 14.76 -12.85
N GLY A 15 -7.24 13.62 -12.78
CA GLY A 15 -7.60 12.84 -13.95
C GLY A 15 -8.77 13.43 -14.72
N GLY A 16 -9.83 13.81 -14.02
CA GLY A 16 -11.06 14.32 -14.64
C GLY A 16 -10.96 15.77 -15.09
N LEU A 17 -10.57 16.68 -14.20
CA LEU A 17 -10.54 18.12 -14.53
C LEU A 17 -9.30 18.50 -15.33
N LEU A 18 -8.14 17.98 -14.95
CA LEU A 18 -6.86 18.38 -15.55
C LEU A 18 -6.38 17.43 -16.65
N GLY A 19 -7.12 16.36 -16.94
CA GLY A 19 -6.78 15.39 -17.99
C GLY A 19 -5.55 14.54 -17.67
N GLY A 20 -5.15 14.44 -16.41
CA GLY A 20 -4.07 13.57 -15.97
C GLY A 20 -4.40 12.09 -16.22
N THR A 21 -3.36 11.29 -16.45
CA THR A 21 -3.51 9.84 -16.61
C THR A 21 -2.85 9.14 -15.45
N GLU A 22 -3.57 8.23 -14.80
CA GLU A 22 -2.99 7.32 -13.82
C GLU A 22 -2.13 6.30 -14.56
N THR A 23 -0.81 6.41 -14.40
CA THR A 23 0.15 5.51 -15.07
C THR A 23 0.52 4.30 -14.23
N TYR A 24 0.27 4.36 -12.92
CA TYR A 24 0.61 3.31 -11.98
C TYR A 24 -0.29 3.39 -10.75
N ARG A 25 -0.70 2.22 -10.26
CA ARG A 25 -1.42 2.04 -8.99
C ARG A 25 -0.78 0.91 -8.24
N PHE A 26 -0.49 1.13 -6.97
CA PHE A 26 -0.10 0.04 -6.09
C PHE A 26 -1.25 -0.97 -6.02
N PRO A 27 -0.95 -2.27 -6.13
CA PRO A 27 -1.98 -3.30 -6.02
C PRO A 27 -2.74 -3.18 -4.69
N VAL A 28 -3.91 -3.82 -4.66
CA VAL A 28 -4.73 -3.98 -3.46
C VAL A 28 -3.91 -4.55 -2.29
N HIS A 29 -4.45 -4.43 -1.06
CA HIS A 29 -3.80 -4.97 0.13
C HIS A 29 -3.28 -6.38 -0.10
N ALA A 30 -2.14 -6.73 0.53
CA ALA A 30 -1.51 -8.04 0.35
C ALA A 30 -2.52 -9.19 0.53
N GLN A 31 -3.46 -9.08 1.47
CA GLN A 31 -4.52 -10.07 1.68
C GLN A 31 -5.49 -10.20 0.50
N GLU A 32 -5.88 -9.10 -0.12
CA GLU A 32 -6.74 -9.09 -1.31
C GLU A 32 -6.03 -9.69 -2.53
N ALA A 33 -4.69 -9.63 -2.55
CA ALA A 33 -3.85 -10.29 -3.53
C ALA A 33 -3.52 -11.77 -3.17
N GLY A 34 -4.07 -12.31 -2.08
CA GLY A 34 -3.87 -13.70 -1.64
C GLY A 34 -2.56 -13.95 -0.87
N PHE A 35 -1.86 -12.90 -0.45
CA PHE A 35 -0.66 -12.99 0.37
C PHE A 35 -1.00 -12.75 1.84
N GLU A 36 -0.81 -13.77 2.66
CA GLU A 36 -1.01 -13.69 4.11
C GLU A 36 0.25 -13.23 4.83
N ALA A 37 0.05 -12.60 5.98
CA ALA A 37 1.15 -12.23 6.85
C ALA A 37 1.78 -13.50 7.45
N VAL A 38 3.10 -13.60 7.36
CA VAL A 38 3.89 -14.70 7.94
C VAL A 38 3.81 -14.70 9.48
N ALA A 39 3.50 -13.54 10.06
CA ALA A 39 3.23 -13.36 11.48
C ALA A 39 2.20 -12.26 11.70
N GLU A 40 1.56 -12.29 12.86
CA GLU A 40 0.65 -11.22 13.30
C GLU A 40 1.34 -9.85 13.27
N PRO A 41 0.74 -8.82 12.66
CA PRO A 41 1.33 -7.49 12.63
C PRO A 41 1.58 -6.95 14.05
N ALA A 42 2.78 -6.43 14.29
CA ALA A 42 3.24 -6.05 15.62
C ALA A 42 3.64 -4.57 15.66
N ASN A 43 3.40 -3.95 16.81
CA ASN A 43 3.92 -2.62 17.09
C ASN A 43 5.39 -2.75 17.50
N VAL A 44 6.26 -1.95 16.89
CA VAL A 44 7.70 -1.96 17.12
C VAL A 44 8.13 -0.78 17.99
N PRO A 45 9.29 -0.86 18.69
CA PRO A 45 9.69 0.14 19.69
C PRO A 45 9.82 1.58 19.18
N TRP A 46 9.95 1.79 17.87
CA TRP A 46 10.02 3.12 17.24
C TRP A 46 8.65 3.69 16.81
N GLY A 47 7.55 3.05 17.22
CA GLY A 47 6.19 3.59 17.07
C GLY A 47 5.47 3.21 15.78
N GLU A 48 6.07 2.37 14.94
CA GLU A 48 5.41 1.84 13.74
C GLU A 48 4.69 0.52 14.01
N ARG A 49 3.79 0.14 13.10
CA ARG A 49 3.16 -1.18 13.07
C ARG A 49 3.60 -1.92 11.81
N ILE A 50 4.26 -3.06 11.98
CA ILE A 50 4.91 -3.78 10.90
C ILE A 50 4.26 -5.16 10.71
N ALA A 51 4.12 -5.56 9.45
CA ALA A 51 3.77 -6.91 9.04
C ALA A 51 4.85 -7.47 8.09
N TRP A 52 4.97 -8.79 8.04
CA TRP A 52 5.85 -9.48 7.10
C TRP A 52 5.01 -10.37 6.20
N ILE A 53 5.20 -10.29 4.89
CA ILE A 53 4.62 -11.23 3.91
C ILE A 53 5.76 -11.98 3.21
N ALA A 54 5.49 -13.16 2.67
CA ALA A 54 6.40 -13.86 1.78
C ALA A 54 5.99 -13.60 0.32
N ASP A 55 6.95 -13.27 -0.53
CA ASP A 55 6.74 -13.27 -1.97
C ASP A 55 6.72 -14.72 -2.53
N PRO A 56 6.39 -14.93 -3.83
CA PRO A 56 6.37 -16.26 -4.43
C PRO A 56 7.71 -17.02 -4.38
N ASP A 57 8.83 -16.31 -4.22
CA ASP A 57 10.17 -16.88 -4.13
C ASP A 57 10.60 -17.15 -2.67
N GLY A 58 9.74 -16.81 -1.70
CA GLY A 58 9.98 -17.01 -0.27
C GLY A 58 10.74 -15.87 0.40
N ASN A 59 10.96 -14.73 -0.27
CA ASN A 59 11.59 -13.58 0.33
C ASN A 59 10.62 -12.86 1.28
N LEU A 60 11.13 -12.43 2.43
CA LEU A 60 10.34 -11.65 3.39
C LEU A 60 10.28 -10.19 2.97
N VAL A 61 9.06 -9.69 2.77
CA VAL A 61 8.77 -8.29 2.47
C VAL A 61 8.14 -7.64 3.70
N MET A 62 8.73 -6.52 4.13
CA MET A 62 8.24 -5.73 5.26
C MET A 62 7.19 -4.71 4.80
N LEU A 63 6.03 -4.71 5.44
CA LEU A 63 4.98 -3.72 5.23
C LEU A 63 4.81 -2.88 6.49
N THR A 64 4.70 -1.56 6.31
CA THR A 64 4.38 -0.59 7.37
C THR A 64 3.08 0.13 7.02
N ARG A 65 2.34 0.60 8.02
CA ARG A 65 1.05 1.29 7.87
C ARG A 65 1.20 2.80 7.98
#